data_AF-A0A1M6W2W0-F1
#
_entry.id   AF-A0A1M6W2W0-F1
#
_cell.length_a   1.000
_cell.length_b   1.000
_cell.length_c   1.000
_cell.angle_alpha   90.00
_cell.angle_beta   90.00
_cell.angle_gamma   90.00
#
_symmetry.space_group_name_H-M   'P 1'
#
loop_
_entity.id
_entity.type
_entity.pdbx_description
1 polymer ?
#
loop_
_entity_poly.entity_id
_entity_poly.type
_entity_poly.pdbx_seq_one_letter_code
_entity_poly.pdbx_strand_id
1 'polypeptide(L)'
;MPDDDASEKSITFIDNAKKIETKALQTLVDNFEDTIKSIKQLLDNKELLDTDKRHLETTLEMFGMMKERYEKRLDEDKSENEKINIFNTFIRNYKAKYTRKITDTQAVFSEYVEQKEIAIESMAELLFRKEKLEKIVPNICEIQIIPETNPVDKYRFISKLQIEKIDNTYIEDLLKSVLKRGKSIDTQIITESDLKDMIKKYPNEEETAPLEVLKSKISSRLDIDFKVRNTIVEDNMDVYDEVSSGFDAQMYFTLLSGEIRDKGIYIIDQPEDHISQRAIKEKVLEQFRRMGQQRQVIMVTHNPQFIVNLDVDNVIFLSKKNGKFEIESGALEYEDDEYNILKIVADNIDGGLQTIQGRMKRYEKNI
;
A
#
# COMPACT_ATOMS: atom_id res chain seq x y z
N MET A 1 3.33 70.63 9.66
CA MET A 1 2.41 70.46 8.53
C MET A 1 3.21 70.79 7.28
N PRO A 2 3.27 69.93 6.26
CA PRO A 2 3.91 70.29 5.01
C PRO A 2 3.12 71.44 4.37
N ASP A 3 3.83 72.46 3.87
CA ASP A 3 3.25 73.64 3.23
C ASP A 3 2.35 73.28 2.03
N ASP A 4 1.22 73.98 1.94
CA ASP A 4 0.18 73.86 0.89
C ASP A 4 0.68 74.16 -0.54
N ASP A 5 1.91 74.65 -0.70
CA ASP A 5 2.53 74.98 -1.99
C ASP A 5 3.10 73.76 -2.75
N ALA A 6 3.19 72.58 -2.13
CA ALA A 6 3.56 71.34 -2.84
C ALA A 6 2.40 70.76 -3.69
N SER A 7 1.27 71.47 -3.76
CA SER A 7 0.06 71.08 -4.49
C SER A 7 0.14 71.32 -6.01
N GLU A 8 1.26 71.83 -6.55
CA GLU A 8 1.54 71.79 -7.99
C GLU A 8 1.78 70.34 -8.47
N LYS A 9 0.67 69.63 -8.70
CA LYS A 9 0.48 68.42 -9.51
C LYS A 9 1.73 67.56 -9.70
N SER A 10 2.24 66.98 -8.62
CA SER A 10 3.18 65.86 -8.73
C SER A 10 2.44 64.63 -9.25
N ILE A 11 2.95 64.04 -10.33
CA ILE A 11 2.39 62.80 -10.90
C ILE A 11 2.94 61.65 -10.07
N THR A 12 2.08 60.95 -9.34
CA THR A 12 2.42 59.74 -8.61
C THR A 12 2.10 58.51 -9.46
N PHE A 13 3.09 57.64 -9.66
CA PHE A 13 2.92 56.40 -10.42
C PHE A 13 2.59 55.27 -9.44
N ILE A 14 1.34 54.81 -9.45
CA ILE A 14 0.85 53.72 -8.60
C ILE A 14 0.75 52.46 -9.47
N ASP A 15 1.58 51.47 -9.14
CA ASP A 15 1.62 50.14 -9.74
C ASP A 15 1.82 50.10 -11.28
N ASN A 16 2.02 48.91 -11.84
CA ASN A 16 2.02 48.66 -13.27
C ASN A 16 0.61 48.24 -13.74
N ALA A 17 0.32 48.38 -15.04
CA ALA A 17 -0.89 47.79 -15.60
C ALA A 17 -0.86 46.27 -15.37
N LYS A 18 -1.91 45.75 -14.70
CA LYS A 18 -2.05 44.34 -14.32
C LYS A 18 -2.22 43.47 -15.57
N LYS A 19 -1.46 42.37 -15.60
CA LYS A 19 -1.51 41.38 -16.67
C LYS A 19 -2.75 40.51 -16.55
N ILE A 20 -3.22 39.99 -17.68
CA ILE A 20 -4.27 38.96 -17.72
C ILE A 20 -3.63 37.64 -17.25
N GLU A 21 -4.25 36.98 -16.29
CA GLU A 21 -3.82 35.66 -15.82
C GLU A 21 -4.05 34.59 -16.88
N THR A 22 -2.97 33.99 -17.40
CA THR A 22 -3.04 32.98 -18.47
C THR A 22 -2.79 31.55 -17.98
N LYS A 23 -2.36 31.36 -16.72
CA LYS A 23 -1.94 30.04 -16.20
C LYS A 23 -3.05 28.98 -16.28
N ALA A 24 -4.25 29.29 -15.81
CA ALA A 24 -5.36 28.35 -15.82
C ALA A 24 -5.79 27.97 -17.24
N LEU A 25 -5.76 28.93 -18.17
CA LEU A 25 -6.08 28.70 -19.57
C LEU A 25 -5.00 27.88 -20.29
N GLN A 26 -3.71 28.11 -19.98
CA GLN A 26 -2.61 27.29 -20.46
C GLN A 26 -2.75 25.84 -19.97
N THR A 27 -3.00 25.63 -18.67
CA THR A 27 -3.23 24.27 -18.13
C THR A 27 -4.42 23.58 -18.79
N LEU A 28 -5.48 24.32 -19.12
CA LEU A 28 -6.62 23.77 -19.85
C LEU A 28 -6.23 23.31 -21.26
N VAL A 29 -5.43 24.08 -22.00
CA VAL A 29 -4.91 23.70 -23.32
C VAL A 29 -4.01 22.47 -23.22
N ASP A 30 -3.12 22.42 -22.23
CA ASP A 30 -2.22 21.28 -22.01
C ASP A 30 -3.03 19.99 -21.72
N ASN A 31 -4.09 20.08 -20.90
CA ASN A 31 -4.99 18.96 -20.64
C ASN A 31 -5.70 18.45 -21.92
N PHE A 32 -6.07 19.35 -22.83
CA PHE A 32 -6.61 18.96 -24.13
C PHE A 32 -5.57 18.20 -24.95
N GLU A 33 -4.30 18.63 -24.96
CA GLU A 33 -3.22 17.92 -25.66
C GLU A 33 -3.00 16.50 -25.12
N ASP A 34 -2.92 16.37 -23.79
CA ASP A 34 -2.71 15.07 -23.13
C ASP A 34 -3.88 14.11 -23.38
N THR A 35 -5.11 14.63 -23.37
CA THR A 35 -6.30 13.84 -23.66
C THR A 35 -6.31 13.37 -25.11
N ILE A 36 -6.03 14.27 -26.06
CA ILE A 36 -5.92 13.94 -27.49
C ILE A 36 -4.83 12.86 -27.71
N LYS A 37 -3.69 12.99 -27.03
CA LYS A 37 -2.60 12.00 -27.10
C LYS A 37 -3.03 10.63 -26.57
N SER A 38 -3.75 10.61 -25.46
CA SER A 38 -4.28 9.37 -24.87
C SER A 38 -5.29 8.69 -25.79
N ILE A 39 -6.19 9.45 -26.43
CA ILE A 39 -7.15 8.92 -27.42
C ILE A 39 -6.40 8.33 -28.63
N LYS A 40 -5.35 8.99 -29.13
CA LYS A 40 -4.52 8.45 -30.23
C LYS A 40 -3.86 7.11 -29.86
N GLN A 41 -3.36 6.98 -28.64
CA GLN A 41 -2.79 5.71 -28.17
C GLN A 41 -3.82 4.58 -28.14
N LEU A 42 -5.08 4.88 -27.79
CA LEU A 42 -6.17 3.90 -27.85
C LEU A 42 -6.50 3.48 -29.30
N LEU A 43 -6.47 4.43 -30.24
CA LEU A 43 -6.70 4.17 -31.66
C LEU A 43 -5.62 3.26 -32.30
N ASP A 44 -4.41 3.26 -31.75
CA ASP A 44 -3.29 2.41 -32.19
C ASP A 44 -3.38 0.96 -31.65
N ASN A 45 -4.33 0.65 -30.77
CA ASN A 45 -4.49 -0.66 -30.18
C ASN A 45 -5.16 -1.66 -31.15
N LYS A 46 -4.51 -2.80 -31.40
CA LYS A 46 -4.95 -3.84 -32.34
C LYS A 46 -6.18 -4.64 -31.87
N GLU A 47 -6.48 -4.62 -30.58
CA GLU A 47 -7.63 -5.32 -29.98
C GLU A 47 -8.93 -4.49 -30.00
N LEU A 48 -8.86 -3.22 -30.46
CA LEU A 48 -10.01 -2.31 -30.47
C LEU A 48 -11.00 -2.67 -31.59
N LEU A 49 -12.30 -2.70 -31.26
CA LEU A 49 -13.37 -2.95 -32.22
C LEU A 49 -13.53 -1.78 -33.21
N ASP A 50 -13.83 -2.10 -34.47
CA ASP A 50 -14.01 -1.10 -35.54
C ASP A 50 -15.14 -0.11 -35.27
N THR A 51 -16.18 -0.51 -34.53
CA THR A 51 -17.28 0.38 -34.11
C THR A 51 -16.78 1.45 -33.16
N ASP A 52 -15.97 1.06 -32.19
CA ASP A 52 -15.43 1.96 -31.16
C ASP A 52 -14.35 2.86 -31.73
N LYS A 53 -13.59 2.37 -32.72
CA LYS A 53 -12.62 3.17 -33.48
C LYS A 53 -13.25 4.42 -34.11
N ARG A 54 -14.41 4.27 -34.76
CA ARG A 54 -15.15 5.41 -35.35
C ARG A 54 -15.63 6.41 -34.29
N HIS A 55 -16.08 5.91 -33.14
CA HIS A 55 -16.49 6.77 -32.02
C HIS A 55 -15.31 7.57 -31.44
N LEU A 56 -14.14 6.94 -31.31
CA LEU A 56 -12.92 7.59 -30.86
C LEU A 56 -12.40 8.60 -31.88
N GLU A 57 -12.46 8.32 -33.18
CA GLU A 57 -12.11 9.27 -34.24
C GLU A 57 -12.99 10.53 -34.19
N THR A 58 -14.31 10.37 -34.04
CA THR A 58 -15.23 11.52 -33.90
C THR A 58 -14.94 12.32 -32.64
N THR A 59 -14.63 11.63 -31.53
CA THR A 59 -14.27 12.27 -30.26
C THR A 59 -12.96 13.06 -30.39
N LEU A 60 -11.98 12.52 -31.13
CA LEU A 60 -10.72 13.19 -31.43
C LEU A 60 -10.95 14.51 -32.18
N GLU A 61 -11.82 14.51 -33.20
CA GLU A 61 -12.19 15.72 -33.94
C GLU A 61 -12.86 16.76 -33.04
N MET A 62 -13.81 16.34 -32.20
CA MET A 62 -14.48 17.22 -31.24
C MET A 62 -13.50 17.88 -30.26
N PHE A 63 -12.60 17.09 -29.67
CA PHE A 63 -11.57 17.60 -28.78
C PHE A 63 -10.59 18.53 -29.51
N GLY A 64 -10.25 18.23 -30.77
CA GLY A 64 -9.43 19.08 -31.62
C GLY A 64 -10.04 20.48 -31.84
N MET A 65 -11.33 20.53 -32.20
CA MET A 65 -12.04 21.82 -32.36
C MET A 65 -12.13 22.61 -31.05
N MET A 66 -12.34 21.92 -29.93
CA MET A 66 -12.37 22.57 -28.61
C MET A 66 -11.00 23.14 -28.26
N LYS A 67 -9.92 22.37 -28.47
CA LYS A 67 -8.55 22.81 -28.24
C LYS A 67 -8.23 24.09 -29.02
N GLU A 68 -8.49 24.10 -30.33
CA GLU A 68 -8.18 25.23 -31.21
C GLU A 68 -8.87 26.52 -30.73
N ARG A 69 -10.11 26.41 -30.24
CA ARG A 69 -10.85 27.55 -29.68
C ARG A 69 -10.18 28.13 -28.43
N TYR A 70 -9.66 27.28 -27.54
CA TYR A 70 -8.98 27.72 -26.32
C TYR A 70 -7.54 28.19 -26.58
N GLU A 71 -6.84 27.60 -27.55
CA GLU A 71 -5.54 28.08 -28.04
C GLU A 71 -5.66 29.50 -28.60
N LYS A 72 -6.66 29.74 -29.45
CA LYS A 72 -6.89 31.09 -30.00
C LYS A 72 -7.13 32.12 -28.90
N ARG A 73 -7.96 31.78 -27.90
CA ARG A 73 -8.22 32.65 -26.75
C ARG A 73 -6.94 32.92 -25.95
N LEU A 74 -6.10 31.90 -25.76
CA LEU A 74 -4.84 32.03 -25.06
C LEU A 74 -3.86 32.96 -25.80
N ASP A 75 -3.81 32.89 -27.12
CA ASP A 75 -2.98 33.75 -27.96
C ASP A 75 -3.47 35.21 -27.96
N GLU A 76 -4.79 35.43 -27.92
CA GLU A 76 -5.40 36.75 -27.71
C GLU A 76 -4.96 37.35 -26.36
N ASP A 77 -5.05 36.59 -25.27
CA ASP A 77 -4.63 37.02 -23.93
C ASP A 77 -3.11 37.28 -23.85
N LYS A 78 -2.29 36.47 -24.54
CA LYS A 78 -0.83 36.68 -24.66
C LYS A 78 -0.52 37.98 -25.41
N SER A 79 -1.20 38.22 -26.53
CA SER A 79 -1.04 39.43 -27.33
C SER A 79 -1.41 40.69 -26.54
N GLU A 80 -2.46 40.62 -25.73
CA GLU A 80 -2.84 41.74 -24.84
C GLU A 80 -1.79 41.98 -23.76
N ASN A 81 -1.26 40.91 -23.17
CA ASN A 81 -0.15 40.99 -22.22
C ASN A 81 1.13 41.60 -22.84
N GLU A 82 1.41 41.37 -24.12
CA GLU A 82 2.50 42.03 -24.83
C GLU A 82 2.29 43.56 -24.92
N LYS A 83 1.07 44.00 -25.25
CA LYS A 83 0.74 45.44 -25.25
C LYS A 83 0.92 46.05 -23.86
N ILE A 84 0.45 45.35 -22.82
CA ILE A 84 0.63 45.75 -21.42
C ILE A 84 2.13 45.86 -21.07
N ASN A 85 2.98 44.93 -21.54
CA ASN A 85 4.43 44.98 -21.32
C ASN A 85 5.08 46.20 -22.00
N ILE A 86 4.69 46.52 -23.23
CA ILE A 86 5.18 47.69 -23.96
C ILE A 86 4.79 48.97 -23.20
N PHE A 87 3.51 49.05 -22.78
CA PHE A 87 3.02 50.17 -21.98
C PHE A 87 3.78 50.33 -20.67
N ASN A 88 3.95 49.25 -19.90
CA ASN A 88 4.68 49.27 -18.63
C ASN A 88 6.16 49.66 -18.83
N THR A 89 6.78 49.23 -19.92
CA THR A 89 8.15 49.65 -20.30
C THR A 89 8.22 51.16 -20.58
N PHE A 90 7.25 51.69 -21.33
CA PHE A 90 7.17 53.11 -21.60
C PHE A 90 6.97 53.93 -20.31
N ILE A 91 6.03 53.52 -19.46
CA ILE A 91 5.75 54.17 -18.18
C ILE A 91 6.98 54.14 -17.26
N ARG A 92 7.71 53.02 -17.20
CA ARG A 92 8.95 52.91 -16.42
C ARG A 92 10.02 53.89 -16.90
N ASN A 93 10.22 53.97 -18.21
CA ASN A 93 11.17 54.92 -18.80
C ASN A 93 10.74 56.38 -18.57
N TYR A 94 9.44 56.65 -18.58
CA TYR A 94 8.87 57.96 -18.25
C TYR A 94 9.06 58.29 -16.76
N LYS A 95 8.74 57.37 -15.83
CA LYS A 95 8.98 57.48 -14.38
C LYS A 95 10.45 57.83 -14.13
N ALA A 96 11.39 57.10 -14.72
CA ALA A 96 12.83 57.36 -14.56
C ALA A 96 13.27 58.76 -15.05
N LYS A 97 12.68 59.27 -16.14
CA LYS A 97 12.94 60.65 -16.62
C LYS A 97 12.27 61.70 -15.74
N TYR A 98 11.10 61.40 -15.20
CA TYR A 98 10.32 62.29 -14.33
C TYR A 98 10.97 62.43 -12.94
N THR A 99 11.42 61.33 -12.33
CA THR A 99 12.14 61.32 -11.04
C THR A 99 13.41 62.18 -11.05
N ARG A 100 14.04 62.39 -12.22
CA ARG A 100 15.21 63.29 -12.36
C ARG A 100 14.85 64.79 -12.36
N LYS A 101 13.57 65.14 -12.47
CA LYS A 101 13.08 66.52 -12.60
C LYS A 101 12.32 67.02 -11.37
N ILE A 102 12.00 66.14 -10.42
CA ILE A 102 11.25 66.48 -9.19
C ILE A 102 12.20 66.93 -8.08
N THR A 103 11.68 67.70 -7.12
CA THR A 103 12.41 68.11 -5.93
C THR A 103 12.50 66.98 -4.90
N ASP A 104 13.47 67.04 -3.99
CA ASP A 104 13.62 66.06 -2.90
C ASP A 104 12.34 65.92 -2.04
N THR A 105 11.65 67.03 -1.80
CA THR A 105 10.37 67.06 -1.08
C THR A 105 9.25 66.31 -1.81
N GLN A 106 9.17 66.43 -3.14
CA GLN A 106 8.20 65.70 -3.97
C GLN A 106 8.52 64.20 -4.08
N ALA A 107 9.82 63.85 -4.10
CA ALA A 107 10.26 62.45 -4.14
C ALA A 107 9.86 61.69 -2.87
N VAL A 108 10.11 62.28 -1.68
CA VAL A 108 9.73 61.69 -0.38
C VAL A 108 8.22 61.50 -0.27
N PHE A 109 7.43 62.48 -0.74
CA PHE A 109 5.97 62.36 -0.75
C PHE A 109 5.48 61.23 -1.68
N SER A 110 6.04 61.13 -2.89
CA SER A 110 5.70 60.05 -3.83
C SER A 110 6.04 58.66 -3.29
N GLU A 111 7.17 58.52 -2.60
CA GLU A 111 7.58 57.26 -1.96
C GLU A 111 6.63 56.86 -0.83
N TYR A 112 6.23 57.82 0.00
CA TYR A 112 5.24 57.58 1.06
C TYR A 112 3.89 57.09 0.49
N VAL A 113 3.41 57.70 -0.60
CA VAL A 113 2.15 57.27 -1.25
C VAL A 113 2.30 55.87 -1.85
N GLU A 114 3.42 55.56 -2.49
CA GLU A 114 3.71 54.23 -3.07
C GLU A 114 3.73 53.15 -1.97
N GLN A 115 4.43 53.39 -0.86
CA GLN A 115 4.46 52.46 0.29
C GLN A 115 3.09 52.28 0.96
N LYS A 116 2.32 53.36 1.08
CA LYS A 116 0.97 53.31 1.63
C LYS A 116 0.05 52.44 0.76
N GLU A 117 0.06 52.62 -0.55
CA GLU A 117 -0.78 51.80 -1.45
C GLU A 117 -0.34 50.33 -1.47
N ILE A 118 0.96 50.04 -1.47
CA ILE A 118 1.48 48.67 -1.36
C ILE A 118 0.99 47.99 -0.07
N ALA A 119 1.01 48.71 1.06
CA ALA A 119 0.50 48.19 2.32
C ALA A 119 -1.01 47.92 2.27
N ILE A 120 -1.80 48.83 1.67
CA ILE A 120 -3.24 48.66 1.48
C ILE A 120 -3.54 47.43 0.60
N GLU A 121 -2.85 47.29 -0.54
CA GLU A 121 -3.02 46.14 -1.42
C GLU A 121 -2.65 44.83 -0.72
N SER A 122 -1.55 44.81 0.03
CA SER A 122 -1.12 43.63 0.80
C SER A 122 -2.15 43.24 1.87
N MET A 123 -2.70 44.22 2.58
CA MET A 123 -3.76 43.98 3.58
C MET A 123 -5.06 43.49 2.91
N ALA A 124 -5.44 44.09 1.79
CA ALA A 124 -6.61 43.66 1.01
C ALA A 124 -6.44 42.22 0.51
N GLU A 125 -5.26 41.87 -0.02
CA GLU A 125 -4.97 40.51 -0.49
C GLU A 125 -5.06 39.49 0.65
N LEU A 126 -4.53 39.80 1.83
CA LEU A 126 -4.65 38.94 3.01
C LEU A 126 -6.10 38.75 3.43
N LEU A 127 -6.94 39.80 3.37
CA LEU A 127 -8.37 39.71 3.66
C LEU A 127 -9.09 38.82 2.63
N PHE A 128 -8.82 39.00 1.34
CA PHE A 128 -9.38 38.13 0.29
C PHE A 128 -8.98 36.67 0.45
N ARG A 129 -7.72 36.40 0.81
CA ARG A 129 -7.26 35.03 1.10
C ARG A 129 -7.96 34.45 2.32
N LYS A 130 -8.15 35.25 3.37
CA LYS A 130 -8.87 34.84 4.58
C LYS A 130 -10.35 34.53 4.31
N GLU A 131 -11.03 35.31 3.48
CA GLU A 131 -12.42 35.05 3.08
C GLU A 131 -12.58 33.77 2.26
N LYS A 132 -11.54 33.39 1.50
CA LYS A 132 -11.52 32.13 0.73
C LYS A 132 -11.15 30.89 1.56
N LEU A 133 -10.84 31.02 2.85
CA LEU A 133 -10.52 29.88 3.70
C LEU A 133 -11.78 29.10 4.07
N GLU A 134 -11.99 27.99 3.37
CA GLU A 134 -13.03 27.04 3.71
C GLU A 134 -12.54 26.01 4.72
N LYS A 135 -13.44 25.61 5.62
CA LYS A 135 -13.17 24.50 6.54
C LYS A 135 -13.18 23.21 5.73
N ILE A 136 -12.03 22.54 5.65
CA ILE A 136 -11.93 21.24 5.00
C ILE A 136 -12.56 20.21 5.92
N VAL A 137 -13.69 19.65 5.49
CA VAL A 137 -14.29 18.47 6.11
C VAL A 137 -14.07 17.31 5.14
N PRO A 138 -13.48 16.20 5.58
CA PRO A 138 -13.36 15.01 4.75
C PRO A 138 -14.75 14.61 4.25
N ASN A 139 -14.91 14.48 2.94
CA ASN A 139 -16.12 13.99 2.31
C ASN A 139 -15.75 12.89 1.32
N ILE A 140 -15.30 11.77 1.86
CA ILE A 140 -14.89 10.60 1.10
C ILE A 140 -15.98 9.55 1.26
N CYS A 141 -16.38 8.95 0.14
CA CYS A 141 -17.28 7.80 0.15
C CYS A 141 -16.58 6.61 0.81
N GLU A 142 -17.31 5.82 1.59
CA GLU A 142 -16.75 4.62 2.19
C GLU A 142 -16.30 3.64 1.09
N ILE A 143 -15.00 3.31 1.11
CA ILE A 143 -14.40 2.29 0.25
C ILE A 143 -14.04 1.11 1.15
N GLN A 144 -14.73 -0.01 0.95
CA GLN A 144 -14.39 -1.28 1.60
C GLN A 144 -13.17 -1.89 0.89
N ILE A 145 -12.16 -2.28 1.65
CA ILE A 145 -10.96 -2.93 1.13
C ILE A 145 -11.20 -4.43 1.17
N ILE A 146 -11.41 -5.00 0.00
CA ILE A 146 -11.63 -6.43 -0.15
C ILE A 146 -10.26 -7.12 -0.30
N PRO A 147 -9.91 -8.05 0.59
CA PRO A 147 -8.66 -8.80 0.47
C PRO A 147 -8.73 -9.78 -0.71
N GLU A 148 -7.61 -9.95 -1.40
CA GLU A 148 -7.49 -10.97 -2.45
C GLU A 148 -7.31 -12.33 -1.80
N THR A 149 -8.12 -13.31 -2.19
CA THR A 149 -8.10 -14.65 -1.59
C THR A 149 -7.92 -15.72 -2.66
N ASN A 150 -6.93 -16.59 -2.48
CA ASN A 150 -6.70 -17.75 -3.32
C ASN A 150 -6.88 -19.04 -2.50
N PRO A 151 -7.92 -19.85 -2.74
CA PRO A 151 -8.16 -21.09 -2.01
C PRO A 151 -7.18 -22.20 -2.47
N VAL A 152 -6.59 -22.92 -1.52
CA VAL A 152 -5.67 -24.04 -1.73
C VAL A 152 -5.94 -25.12 -0.68
N ASP A 153 -6.45 -26.27 -1.14
CA ASP A 153 -6.96 -27.35 -0.27
C ASP A 153 -8.01 -26.79 0.72
N LYS A 154 -7.79 -26.90 2.04
CA LYS A 154 -8.65 -26.34 3.10
C LYS A 154 -8.21 -24.97 3.61
N TYR A 155 -7.24 -24.35 2.95
CA TYR A 155 -6.64 -23.07 3.35
C TYR A 155 -6.95 -21.99 2.32
N ARG A 156 -6.92 -20.73 2.77
CA ARG A 156 -7.00 -19.55 1.92
C ARG A 156 -5.72 -18.75 2.06
N PHE A 157 -5.04 -18.55 0.95
CA PHE A 157 -3.91 -17.64 0.83
C PHE A 157 -4.45 -16.25 0.60
N ILE A 158 -4.12 -15.32 1.48
CA ILE A 158 -4.73 -14.01 1.51
C ILE A 158 -3.67 -12.95 1.36
N SER A 159 -3.87 -12.06 0.40
CA SER A 159 -3.13 -10.81 0.29
C SER A 159 -4.06 -9.67 0.69
N LYS A 160 -3.74 -9.03 1.82
CA LYS A 160 -4.57 -7.97 2.41
C LYS A 160 -3.74 -6.75 2.77
N LEU A 161 -4.41 -5.61 2.88
CA LEU A 161 -3.86 -4.40 3.47
C LEU A 161 -4.02 -4.44 5.00
N GLN A 162 -3.37 -3.51 5.70
CA GLN A 162 -3.48 -3.41 7.17
C GLN A 162 -4.73 -2.64 7.63
N ILE A 163 -5.56 -2.22 6.68
CA ILE A 163 -6.79 -1.48 6.88
C ILE A 163 -7.94 -2.19 6.17
N GLU A 164 -9.14 -2.07 6.74
CA GLU A 164 -10.35 -2.75 6.25
C GLU A 164 -11.20 -1.83 5.38
N LYS A 165 -11.16 -0.53 5.63
CA LYS A 165 -11.94 0.46 4.88
C LYS A 165 -11.27 1.82 4.90
N ILE A 166 -11.61 2.63 3.90
CA ILE A 166 -11.25 4.04 3.80
C ILE A 166 -12.54 4.84 3.86
N ASP A 167 -12.71 5.61 4.92
CA ASP A 167 -13.82 6.52 5.12
C ASP A 167 -13.34 7.80 5.82
N ASN A 168 -14.26 8.69 6.17
CA ASN A 168 -13.92 9.91 6.90
C ASN A 168 -13.29 9.63 8.27
N THR A 169 -13.67 8.53 8.94
CA THR A 169 -13.11 8.15 10.24
C THR A 169 -11.65 7.72 10.11
N TYR A 170 -11.29 7.01 9.04
CA TYR A 170 -9.90 6.67 8.73
C TYR A 170 -9.02 7.92 8.57
N ILE A 171 -9.50 8.93 7.83
CA ILE A 171 -8.74 10.18 7.65
C ILE A 171 -8.57 10.94 8.98
N GLU A 172 -9.62 11.00 9.80
CA GLU A 172 -9.51 11.60 11.13
C GLU A 172 -8.51 10.87 12.02
N ASP A 173 -8.53 9.55 12.02
CA ASP A 173 -7.65 8.73 12.85
C ASP A 173 -6.19 8.77 12.35
N LEU A 174 -6.00 8.83 11.03
CA LEU A 174 -4.71 9.09 10.39
C LEU A 174 -4.13 10.42 10.90
N LEU A 175 -4.90 11.50 10.85
CA LEU A 175 -4.47 12.81 11.35
C LEU A 175 -4.20 12.77 12.87
N LYS A 176 -5.12 12.21 13.67
CA LYS A 176 -4.94 12.08 15.13
C LYS A 176 -3.70 11.25 15.50
N SER A 177 -3.32 10.27 14.69
CA SER A 177 -2.15 9.41 14.94
C SER A 177 -0.82 10.16 14.84
N VAL A 178 -0.77 11.19 13.98
CA VAL A 178 0.42 12.01 13.74
C VAL A 178 0.52 13.18 14.73
N LEU A 179 -0.61 13.59 15.31
CA LEU A 179 -0.69 14.69 16.28
C LEU A 179 -0.51 14.22 17.73
N LYS A 180 -0.22 15.18 18.62
CA LYS A 180 -0.24 14.97 20.07
C LYS A 180 -1.67 14.76 20.55
N ARG A 181 -1.83 14.02 21.66
CA ARG A 181 -3.14 13.65 22.21
C ARG A 181 -4.00 14.88 22.49
N GLY A 182 -5.25 14.88 21.99
CA GLY A 182 -6.23 15.94 22.22
C GLY A 182 -6.02 17.20 21.38
N LYS A 183 -5.12 17.19 20.38
CA LYS A 183 -4.95 18.28 19.42
C LYS A 183 -5.67 17.97 18.11
N SER A 184 -6.36 18.96 17.58
CA SER A 184 -6.98 18.94 16.25
C SER A 184 -6.49 20.14 15.45
N ILE A 185 -6.31 19.96 14.15
CA ILE A 185 -5.95 21.05 13.22
C ILE A 185 -7.24 21.80 12.86
N ASP A 186 -7.24 23.11 13.07
CA ASP A 186 -8.25 24.02 12.53
C ASP A 186 -7.60 24.88 11.44
N THR A 187 -7.97 24.64 10.19
CA THR A 187 -7.37 25.29 9.02
C THR A 187 -7.61 26.80 8.95
N GLN A 188 -8.55 27.34 9.73
CA GLN A 188 -8.87 28.77 9.72
C GLN A 188 -8.02 29.61 10.69
N ILE A 189 -7.49 28.99 11.75
CA ILE A 189 -6.89 29.71 12.89
C ILE A 189 -5.44 29.29 13.13
N ILE A 190 -5.05 28.10 12.68
CA ILE A 190 -3.73 27.53 12.98
C ILE A 190 -2.58 28.41 12.48
N THR A 191 -1.57 28.59 13.33
CA THR A 191 -0.29 29.22 12.97
C THR A 191 0.81 28.18 12.77
N GLU A 192 1.93 28.59 12.17
CA GLU A 192 3.10 27.71 11.99
C GLU A 192 3.66 27.23 13.34
N SER A 193 3.69 28.10 14.35
CA SER A 193 4.11 27.75 15.70
C SER A 193 3.16 26.74 16.34
N ASP A 194 1.85 26.93 16.19
CA ASP A 194 0.85 25.99 16.73
C ASP A 194 1.00 24.61 16.09
N LEU A 195 1.21 24.56 14.77
CA LEU A 195 1.38 23.30 14.04
C LEU A 195 2.63 22.54 14.51
N LYS A 196 3.75 23.25 14.69
CA LYS A 196 5.00 22.68 15.24
C LYS A 196 4.76 22.03 16.61
N ASP A 197 4.00 22.70 17.47
CA ASP A 197 3.67 22.19 18.80
C ASP A 197 2.66 21.05 18.80
N MET A 198 1.79 20.95 17.78
CA MET A 198 0.79 19.89 17.67
C MET A 198 1.34 18.57 17.15
N ILE A 199 2.40 18.56 16.33
CA ILE A 199 2.96 17.35 15.72
C ILE A 199 3.69 16.47 16.76
N LYS A 200 3.45 15.16 16.73
CA LYS A 200 4.09 14.19 17.62
C LYS A 200 5.54 13.93 17.21
N LYS A 201 6.48 14.01 18.17
CA LYS A 201 7.93 13.82 17.94
C LYS A 201 8.40 14.69 16.76
N TYR A 202 8.23 16.00 16.88
CA TYR A 202 8.76 16.96 15.91
C TYR A 202 10.30 16.88 15.91
N PRO A 203 10.99 16.85 14.76
CA PRO A 203 12.44 16.82 14.69
C PRO A 203 13.05 18.09 15.31
N ASN A 204 14.19 17.96 15.99
CA ASN A 204 14.86 19.10 16.64
C ASN A 204 15.61 20.02 15.67
N GLU A 205 15.52 19.76 14.35
CA GLU A 205 16.17 20.57 13.33
C GLU A 205 15.40 21.87 13.11
N GLU A 206 16.07 23.01 13.30
CA GLU A 206 15.45 24.35 13.26
C GLU A 206 14.96 24.77 11.86
N GLU A 207 15.38 24.09 10.79
CA GLU A 207 15.14 24.51 9.40
C GLU A 207 14.00 23.77 8.66
N THR A 208 13.38 22.74 9.26
CA THR A 208 12.28 22.03 8.57
C THR A 208 10.93 22.71 8.78
N ALA A 209 10.27 23.05 7.67
CA ALA A 209 8.92 23.63 7.67
C ALA A 209 7.90 22.64 8.29
N PRO A 210 7.04 23.06 9.23
CA PRO A 210 6.11 22.16 9.92
C PRO A 210 5.15 21.39 8.99
N LEU A 211 4.79 21.97 7.85
CA LEU A 211 3.95 21.31 6.84
C LEU A 211 4.66 20.12 6.19
N GLU A 212 5.96 20.22 5.91
CA GLU A 212 6.74 19.11 5.33
C GLU A 212 6.92 17.97 6.33
N VAL A 213 7.10 18.31 7.61
CA VAL A 213 7.15 17.31 8.69
C VAL A 213 5.80 16.61 8.84
N LEU A 214 4.68 17.34 8.76
CA LEU A 214 3.35 16.73 8.81
C LEU A 214 3.12 15.78 7.63
N LYS A 215 3.43 16.25 6.40
CA LYS A 215 3.27 15.48 5.17
C LYS A 215 4.09 14.19 5.19
N SER A 216 5.37 14.28 5.55
CA SER A 216 6.24 13.10 5.64
C SER A 216 5.74 12.07 6.65
N LYS A 217 5.27 12.49 7.83
CA LYS A 217 4.71 11.58 8.83
C LYS A 217 3.40 10.91 8.36
N ILE A 218 2.53 11.66 7.68
CA ILE A 218 1.31 11.10 7.08
C ILE A 218 1.69 10.08 6.01
N SER A 219 2.62 10.41 5.11
CA SER A 219 3.13 9.48 4.09
C SER A 219 3.68 8.20 4.70
N SER A 220 4.54 8.28 5.72
CA SER A 220 5.08 7.09 6.38
C SER A 220 4.00 6.24 7.05
N ARG A 221 2.93 6.85 7.56
CA ARG A 221 1.80 6.10 8.12
C ARG A 221 0.99 5.40 7.03
N LEU A 222 0.75 6.08 5.91
CA LEU A 222 0.08 5.52 4.73
C LEU A 222 0.89 4.35 4.14
N ASP A 223 2.22 4.48 4.07
CA ASP A 223 3.10 3.40 3.59
C ASP A 223 2.96 2.12 4.42
N ILE A 224 2.73 2.26 5.73
CA ILE A 224 2.46 1.11 6.61
C ILE A 224 1.07 0.54 6.32
N ASP A 225 0.04 1.39 6.28
CA ASP A 225 -1.34 0.95 6.10
C ASP A 225 -1.57 0.24 4.75
N PHE A 226 -0.95 0.76 3.68
CA PHE A 226 -1.03 0.23 2.32
C PHE A 226 0.02 -0.86 2.01
N LYS A 227 0.85 -1.24 2.98
CA LYS A 227 1.78 -2.36 2.79
C LYS A 227 1.00 -3.67 2.75
N VAL A 228 1.12 -4.39 1.64
CA VAL A 228 0.55 -5.73 1.47
C VAL A 228 1.14 -6.70 2.51
N ARG A 229 0.24 -7.35 3.26
CA ARG A 229 0.56 -8.45 4.18
C ARG A 229 -0.07 -9.72 3.62
N ASN A 230 0.76 -10.76 3.50
CA ASN A 230 0.31 -12.09 3.12
C ASN A 230 0.06 -12.91 4.40
N THR A 231 -1.06 -13.60 4.44
CA THR A 231 -1.43 -14.53 5.52
C THR A 231 -2.11 -15.76 4.94
N ILE A 232 -2.10 -16.86 5.68
CA ILE A 232 -2.78 -18.09 5.29
C ILE A 232 -3.67 -18.48 6.46
N VAL A 233 -4.96 -18.69 6.18
CA VAL A 233 -5.97 -19.04 7.18
C VAL A 233 -6.69 -20.32 6.76
N GLU A 234 -7.22 -21.09 7.71
CA GLU A 234 -8.17 -22.16 7.37
C GLU A 234 -9.50 -21.53 6.90
N ASP A 235 -10.27 -22.25 6.07
CA ASP A 235 -11.53 -21.76 5.50
C ASP A 235 -12.50 -21.16 6.55
N ASN A 236 -12.48 -21.69 7.77
CA ASN A 236 -13.38 -21.29 8.85
C ASN A 236 -12.83 -20.17 9.76
N MET A 237 -11.61 -19.70 9.54
CA MET A 237 -10.99 -18.64 10.35
C MET A 237 -11.20 -17.26 9.74
N ASP A 238 -11.21 -16.23 10.61
CA ASP A 238 -11.22 -14.85 10.14
C ASP A 238 -9.90 -14.55 9.43
N VAL A 239 -10.00 -13.83 8.31
CA VAL A 239 -8.87 -13.34 7.52
C VAL A 239 -7.90 -12.53 8.38
N TYR A 240 -8.38 -11.90 9.46
CA TYR A 240 -7.61 -11.06 10.37
C TYR A 240 -7.00 -11.76 11.58
N ASP A 241 -7.27 -13.06 11.77
CA ASP A 241 -6.71 -13.82 12.89
C ASP A 241 -5.19 -14.06 12.72
N GLU A 242 -4.45 -13.93 13.83
CA GLU A 242 -3.04 -14.32 13.88
C GLU A 242 -2.92 -15.82 14.17
N VAL A 243 -2.35 -16.56 13.22
CA VAL A 243 -2.10 -18.00 13.36
C VAL A 243 -0.84 -18.27 14.19
N SER A 244 -0.92 -19.25 15.10
CA SER A 244 0.18 -19.62 15.99
C SER A 244 1.31 -20.37 15.27
N SER A 245 2.53 -20.36 15.81
CA SER A 245 3.69 -21.06 15.22
C SER A 245 3.51 -22.58 15.06
N GLY A 246 2.72 -23.24 15.92
CA GLY A 246 2.41 -24.67 15.79
C GLY A 246 1.41 -24.96 14.65
N PHE A 247 0.59 -23.98 14.29
CA PHE A 247 -0.31 -24.06 13.14
C PHE A 247 0.47 -23.98 11.82
N ASP A 248 1.56 -23.19 11.78
CA ASP A 248 2.38 -23.01 10.58
C ASP A 248 3.04 -24.32 10.12
N ALA A 249 3.60 -25.10 11.05
CA ALA A 249 4.23 -26.39 10.71
C ALA A 249 3.20 -27.41 10.18
N GLN A 250 2.03 -27.47 10.83
CA GLN A 250 0.94 -28.36 10.42
C GLN A 250 0.38 -27.95 9.04
N MET A 251 0.22 -26.65 8.79
CA MET A 251 -0.23 -26.09 7.52
C MET A 251 0.76 -26.39 6.39
N TYR A 252 2.05 -26.13 6.63
CA TYR A 252 3.10 -26.42 5.66
C TYR A 252 3.10 -27.89 5.24
N PHE A 253 3.03 -28.80 6.22
CA PHE A 253 2.97 -30.23 5.94
C PHE A 253 1.69 -30.62 5.18
N THR A 254 0.54 -30.01 5.49
CA THR A 254 -0.71 -30.23 4.75
C THR A 254 -0.55 -29.84 3.27
N LEU A 255 -0.01 -28.64 3.00
CA LEU A 255 0.20 -28.17 1.64
C LEU A 255 1.17 -29.04 0.85
N LEU A 256 2.27 -29.47 1.48
CA LEU A 256 3.21 -30.42 0.89
C LEU A 256 2.55 -31.76 0.57
N SER A 257 1.69 -32.25 1.47
CA SER A 257 1.00 -33.52 1.29
C SER A 257 -0.01 -33.51 0.14
N GLY A 258 -0.56 -32.34 -0.19
CA GLY A 258 -1.51 -32.14 -1.27
C GLY A 258 -0.89 -31.78 -2.63
N GLU A 259 0.42 -31.48 -2.68
CA GLU A 259 1.10 -31.20 -3.94
C GLU A 259 1.31 -32.51 -4.71
N ILE A 260 0.77 -32.62 -5.93
CA ILE A 260 0.78 -33.88 -6.72
C ILE A 260 1.69 -33.77 -7.95
N ARG A 261 2.11 -32.55 -8.33
CA ARG A 261 2.80 -32.34 -9.62
C ARG A 261 4.23 -32.88 -9.63
N ASP A 262 4.93 -32.73 -8.52
CA ASP A 262 6.27 -33.29 -8.38
C ASP A 262 6.22 -34.80 -8.06
N LYS A 263 7.17 -35.60 -8.51
CA LYS A 263 7.22 -37.05 -8.19
C LYS A 263 8.44 -37.40 -7.34
N GLY A 264 8.89 -36.45 -6.53
CA GLY A 264 10.05 -36.61 -5.66
C GLY A 264 9.85 -37.62 -4.53
N ILE A 265 10.97 -38.04 -3.95
CA ILE A 265 11.03 -38.86 -2.74
C ILE A 265 11.03 -37.92 -1.53
N TYR A 266 10.20 -38.19 -0.54
CA TYR A 266 10.20 -37.47 0.73
C TYR A 266 10.97 -38.27 1.77
N ILE A 267 11.96 -37.65 2.41
CA ILE A 267 12.71 -38.24 3.52
C ILE A 267 12.42 -37.41 4.77
N ILE A 268 11.86 -38.03 5.80
CA ILE A 268 11.40 -37.35 7.00
C ILE A 268 11.99 -38.04 8.23
N ASP A 269 12.66 -37.25 9.06
CA ASP A 269 13.28 -37.69 10.31
C ASP A 269 12.42 -37.24 11.49
N GLN A 270 12.05 -38.18 12.34
CA GLN A 270 11.27 -37.98 13.58
C GLN A 270 10.06 -37.04 13.41
N PRO A 271 9.06 -37.39 12.56
CA PRO A 271 7.86 -36.56 12.37
C PRO A 271 7.03 -36.35 13.64
N GLU A 272 7.25 -37.15 14.68
CA GLU A 272 6.65 -37.01 16.00
C GLU A 272 7.19 -35.84 16.84
N ASP A 273 8.36 -35.29 16.52
CA ASP A 273 9.00 -34.26 17.34
C ASP A 273 8.16 -32.98 17.39
N HIS A 274 7.93 -32.47 18.61
CA HIS A 274 7.10 -31.30 18.88
C HIS A 274 5.61 -31.41 18.46
N ILE A 275 5.14 -32.59 18.03
CA ILE A 275 3.73 -32.84 17.71
C ILE A 275 3.05 -33.64 18.83
N SER A 276 1.89 -33.16 19.29
CA SER A 276 1.11 -33.91 20.29
C SER A 276 0.59 -35.24 19.75
N GLN A 277 0.51 -36.26 20.61
CA GLN A 277 -0.05 -37.59 20.26
C GLN A 277 -1.47 -37.52 19.67
N ARG A 278 -2.28 -36.55 20.12
CA ARG A 278 -3.61 -36.31 19.56
C ARG A 278 -3.53 -35.80 18.12
N ALA A 279 -2.67 -34.83 17.84
CA ALA A 279 -2.48 -34.29 16.50
C ALA A 279 -1.92 -35.32 15.52
N ILE A 280 -1.00 -36.19 15.98
CA ILE A 280 -0.51 -37.33 15.20
C ILE A 280 -1.67 -38.19 14.71
N LYS A 281 -2.53 -38.60 15.65
CA LYS A 281 -3.65 -39.52 15.38
C LYS A 281 -4.77 -38.90 14.54
N GLU A 282 -5.13 -37.64 14.80
CA GLU A 282 -6.29 -36.99 14.18
C GLU A 282 -5.98 -36.36 12.82
N LYS A 283 -4.71 -36.01 12.52
CA LYS A 283 -4.37 -35.26 11.31
C LYS A 283 -3.17 -35.82 10.57
N VAL A 284 -2.02 -35.96 11.25
CA VAL A 284 -0.73 -36.23 10.59
C VAL A 284 -0.71 -37.60 9.91
N LEU A 285 -1.29 -38.63 10.54
CA LEU A 285 -1.38 -39.97 9.93
C LEU A 285 -2.14 -39.99 8.61
N GLU A 286 -3.24 -39.25 8.51
CA GLU A 286 -4.04 -39.18 7.28
C GLU A 286 -3.24 -38.51 6.14
N GLN A 287 -2.50 -37.46 6.46
CA GLN A 287 -1.66 -36.74 5.51
C GLN A 287 -0.53 -37.63 4.96
N PHE A 288 0.15 -38.37 5.83
CA PHE A 288 1.15 -39.35 5.40
C PHE A 288 0.55 -40.46 4.53
N ARG A 289 -0.65 -40.95 4.86
CA ARG A 289 -1.34 -41.93 4.04
C ARG A 289 -1.63 -41.39 2.64
N ARG A 290 -2.13 -40.15 2.53
CA ARG A 290 -2.37 -39.47 1.24
C ARG A 290 -1.07 -39.29 0.45
N MET A 291 0.02 -38.90 1.11
CA MET A 291 1.34 -38.78 0.47
C MET A 291 1.84 -40.11 -0.06
N GLY A 292 1.80 -41.17 0.75
CA GLY A 292 2.27 -42.50 0.38
C GLY A 292 1.53 -43.11 -0.82
N GLN A 293 0.26 -42.75 -1.01
CA GLN A 293 -0.53 -43.17 -2.18
C GLN A 293 -0.06 -42.56 -3.51
N GLN A 294 0.61 -41.42 -3.46
CA GLN A 294 0.96 -40.64 -4.66
C GLN A 294 2.46 -40.53 -4.89
N ARG A 295 3.27 -40.78 -3.85
CA ARG A 295 4.73 -40.54 -3.82
C ARG A 295 5.43 -41.50 -2.86
N GLN A 296 6.73 -41.69 -3.06
CA GLN A 296 7.56 -42.46 -2.13
C GLN A 296 7.91 -41.62 -0.89
N VAL A 297 7.61 -42.15 0.29
CA VAL A 297 7.93 -41.55 1.59
C VAL A 297 8.84 -42.50 2.37
N ILE A 298 10.00 -42.01 2.77
CA ILE A 298 10.95 -42.69 3.67
C ILE A 298 10.89 -41.96 5.01
N MET A 299 10.53 -42.67 6.06
CA MET A 299 10.37 -42.11 7.40
C MET A 299 11.29 -42.81 8.39
N VAL A 300 12.02 -42.03 9.17
CA VAL A 300 12.74 -42.49 10.36
C VAL A 300 11.90 -42.10 11.56
N THR A 301 11.44 -43.07 12.34
CA THR A 301 10.55 -42.81 13.48
C THR A 301 10.79 -43.81 14.60
N HIS A 302 10.59 -43.35 15.83
CA HIS A 302 10.52 -44.19 17.02
C HIS A 302 9.09 -44.36 17.53
N ASN A 303 8.10 -43.79 16.83
CA ASN A 303 6.70 -43.85 17.23
C ASN A 303 5.98 -45.00 16.49
N PRO A 304 5.50 -46.03 17.21
CA PRO A 304 4.87 -47.20 16.59
C PRO A 304 3.56 -46.87 15.87
N GLN A 305 2.94 -45.72 16.16
CA GLN A 305 1.73 -45.29 15.46
C GLN A 305 1.98 -45.02 13.98
N PHE A 306 3.12 -44.44 13.63
CA PHE A 306 3.47 -44.21 12.22
C PHE A 306 3.77 -45.51 11.49
N ILE A 307 4.29 -46.53 12.18
CA ILE A 307 4.58 -47.83 11.57
C ILE A 307 3.28 -48.63 11.39
N VAL A 308 2.53 -48.80 12.48
CA VAL A 308 1.39 -49.71 12.53
C VAL A 308 0.11 -49.11 11.95
N ASN A 309 -0.18 -47.81 12.17
CA ASN A 309 -1.45 -47.21 11.73
C ASN A 309 -1.39 -46.62 10.32
N LEU A 310 -0.20 -46.30 9.79
CA LEU A 310 -0.05 -45.95 8.38
C LEU A 310 -0.15 -47.17 7.47
N ASP A 311 0.08 -48.38 8.02
CA ASP A 311 0.18 -49.61 7.24
C ASP A 311 1.33 -49.52 6.25
N VAL A 312 2.55 -49.31 6.78
CA VAL A 312 3.74 -49.08 5.96
C VAL A 312 4.07 -50.31 5.10
N ASP A 313 4.41 -50.07 3.83
CA ASP A 313 4.69 -51.14 2.87
C ASP A 313 5.96 -51.94 3.22
N ASN A 314 6.94 -51.28 3.84
CA ASN A 314 8.21 -51.89 4.22
C ASN A 314 8.76 -51.25 5.49
N VAL A 315 9.08 -52.07 6.49
CA VAL A 315 9.80 -51.67 7.70
C VAL A 315 11.26 -52.03 7.50
N ILE A 316 12.18 -51.12 7.82
CA ILE A 316 13.62 -51.39 7.86
C ILE A 316 14.08 -51.17 9.29
N PHE A 317 14.37 -52.25 10.01
CA PHE A 317 14.88 -52.21 11.36
C PHE A 317 16.40 -52.32 11.34
N LEU A 318 17.06 -51.34 11.98
CA LEU A 318 18.50 -51.29 12.13
C LEU A 318 18.86 -51.62 13.57
N SER A 319 19.59 -52.71 13.78
CA SER A 319 20.05 -53.14 15.10
C SER A 319 21.57 -53.25 15.14
N LYS A 320 22.13 -53.30 16.35
CA LYS A 320 23.58 -53.48 16.55
C LYS A 320 23.83 -54.67 17.47
N LYS A 321 24.37 -55.76 16.90
CA LYS A 321 24.71 -56.99 17.61
C LYS A 321 26.20 -57.26 17.51
N ASN A 322 26.85 -57.53 18.64
CA ASN A 322 28.30 -57.79 18.70
C ASN A 322 29.17 -56.73 17.99
N GLY A 323 28.74 -55.46 18.02
CA GLY A 323 29.45 -54.36 17.37
C GLY A 323 29.23 -54.22 15.86
N LYS A 324 28.46 -55.12 15.21
CA LYS A 324 28.08 -55.04 13.80
C LYS A 324 26.63 -54.59 13.64
N PHE A 325 26.34 -53.88 12.56
CA PHE A 325 24.96 -53.55 12.18
C PHE A 325 24.29 -54.78 11.56
N GLU A 326 23.10 -55.07 12.02
CA GLU A 326 22.19 -56.04 11.42
C GLU A 326 20.97 -55.29 10.89
N ILE A 327 20.46 -55.72 9.74
CA ILE A 327 19.33 -55.10 9.05
C ILE A 327 18.28 -56.18 8.83
N GLU A 328 17.10 -55.95 9.38
CA GLU A 328 15.92 -56.80 9.20
C GLU A 328 14.87 -55.95 8.49
N SER A 329 14.28 -56.46 7.40
CA SER A 329 13.33 -55.67 6.63
C SER A 329 12.27 -56.50 5.94
N GLY A 330 11.05 -55.99 5.92
CA GLY A 330 9.93 -56.62 5.22
C GLY A 330 8.65 -55.83 5.40
N ALA A 331 7.59 -56.30 4.76
CA ALA A 331 6.23 -55.82 5.03
C ALA A 331 5.87 -56.00 6.51
N LEU A 332 4.87 -55.26 6.99
CA LEU A 332 4.51 -55.31 8.40
C LEU A 332 4.13 -56.74 8.83
N GLU A 333 3.42 -57.48 7.99
CA GLU A 333 3.03 -58.88 8.18
C GLU A 333 4.13 -59.92 7.86
N TYR A 334 5.36 -59.50 7.53
CA TYR A 334 6.44 -60.41 7.17
C TYR A 334 6.88 -61.27 8.36
N GLU A 335 6.97 -62.57 8.12
CA GLU A 335 7.43 -63.59 9.05
C GLU A 335 8.16 -64.70 8.29
N ASP A 336 9.36 -65.04 8.74
CA ASP A 336 10.12 -66.21 8.31
C ASP A 336 10.70 -66.98 9.52
N ASP A 337 11.55 -67.97 9.26
CA ASP A 337 12.19 -68.78 10.31
C ASP A 337 13.19 -67.97 11.17
N GLU A 338 13.67 -66.81 10.68
CA GLU A 338 14.68 -65.98 11.33
C GLU A 338 14.05 -64.87 12.17
N TYR A 339 13.08 -64.14 11.63
CA TYR A 339 12.45 -63.00 12.29
C TYR A 339 11.01 -62.71 11.85
N ASN A 340 10.31 -61.93 12.68
CA ASN A 340 8.95 -61.46 12.45
C ASN A 340 8.91 -59.94 12.70
N ILE A 341 8.47 -59.17 11.69
CA ILE A 341 8.49 -57.71 11.74
C ILE A 341 7.56 -57.16 12.83
N LEU A 342 6.35 -57.72 13.00
CA LEU A 342 5.45 -57.31 14.08
C LEU A 342 6.07 -57.54 15.45
N LYS A 343 6.80 -58.65 15.63
CA LYS A 343 7.49 -58.95 16.87
C LYS A 343 8.64 -57.98 17.12
N ILE A 344 9.45 -57.67 16.11
CA ILE A 344 10.51 -56.68 16.20
C ILE A 344 9.94 -55.32 16.64
N VAL A 345 8.86 -54.87 16.02
CA VAL A 345 8.17 -53.61 16.39
C VAL A 345 7.62 -53.68 17.82
N ALA A 346 7.01 -54.80 18.22
CA ALA A 346 6.44 -54.97 19.56
C ALA A 346 7.51 -54.94 20.67
N ASP A 347 8.67 -55.55 20.42
CA ASP A 347 9.72 -55.76 21.42
C ASP A 347 10.69 -54.57 21.50
N ASN A 348 10.92 -53.85 20.39
CA ASN A 348 11.97 -52.82 20.31
C ASN A 348 11.45 -51.38 20.25
N ILE A 349 10.16 -51.16 19.98
CA ILE A 349 9.58 -49.81 19.87
C ILE A 349 8.64 -49.54 21.04
N ASP A 350 8.87 -48.44 21.74
CA ASP A 350 8.09 -48.08 22.92
C ASP A 350 6.61 -47.86 22.56
N GLY A 351 5.71 -48.55 23.27
CA GLY A 351 4.28 -48.59 22.94
C GLY A 351 3.91 -49.45 21.72
N GLY A 352 4.85 -50.21 21.13
CA GLY A 352 4.64 -51.05 19.96
C GLY A 352 3.55 -52.10 20.16
N LEU A 353 3.69 -52.91 21.22
CA LEU A 353 2.71 -53.95 21.58
C LEU A 353 1.30 -53.38 21.82
N GLN A 354 1.19 -52.23 22.50
CA GLN A 354 -0.10 -51.57 22.75
C GLN A 354 -0.75 -51.08 21.45
N THR A 355 0.06 -50.56 20.52
CA THR A 355 -0.42 -50.04 19.23
C THR A 355 -0.92 -51.18 18.35
N ILE A 356 -0.20 -52.30 18.29
CA ILE A 356 -0.60 -53.51 17.55
C ILE A 356 -1.92 -54.07 18.12
N GLN A 357 -2.01 -54.23 19.44
CA GLN A 357 -3.25 -54.67 20.10
C GLN A 357 -4.41 -53.70 19.83
N GLY A 358 -4.14 -52.39 19.82
CA GLY A 358 -5.10 -51.36 19.49
C GLY A 358 -5.59 -51.43 18.04
N ARG A 359 -4.74 -51.82 17.09
CA ARG A 359 -5.11 -52.06 15.68
C ARG A 359 -5.95 -53.34 15.55
N MET A 360 -5.54 -54.44 16.17
CA MET A 360 -6.27 -55.73 16.13
C MET A 360 -7.70 -55.62 16.69
N LYS A 361 -7.88 -54.93 17.83
CA LYS A 361 -9.20 -54.69 18.42
C LYS A 361 -10.14 -53.88 17.52
N ARG A 362 -9.63 -53.09 16.57
CA ARG A 362 -10.46 -52.35 15.60
C ARG A 362 -10.94 -53.25 14.47
N TYR A 363 -10.11 -54.19 14.03
CA TYR A 363 -10.54 -55.21 13.06
C TYR A 363 -11.59 -56.14 13.66
N GLU A 364 -11.46 -56.53 14.93
CA GLU A 364 -12.46 -57.35 15.63
C GLU A 364 -13.81 -56.64 15.84
N LYS A 365 -13.84 -55.30 15.92
CA LYS A 365 -15.07 -54.51 16.12
C LYS A 365 -15.81 -54.15 14.82
N ASN A 366 -15.17 -54.30 13.67
CA ASN A 366 -15.75 -53.95 12.36
C ASN A 366 -16.20 -55.21 11.57
N ILE A 367 -16.41 -56.34 12.26
CA ILE A 367 -17.02 -57.57 11.75
C ILE A 367 -18.45 -57.66 12.27
#